data_AF-A0A367IJP5-F1
#
_entry.id   AF-A0A367IJP5-F1
#
_cell.length_a   1.000
_cell.length_b   1.000
_cell.length_c   1.000
_cell.angle_alpha   90.00
_cell.angle_beta   90.00
_cell.angle_gamma   90.00
#
_symmetry.space_group_name_H-M   'P 1'
#
loop_
_entity.id
_entity.type
_entity.pdbx_description
1 polymer ?
#
loop_
_entity_poly.entity_id
_entity_poly.type
_entity_poly.pdbx_seq_one_letter_code
_entity_poly.pdbx_strand_id
1 'polypeptide(L)' 'MSWQSYVDSNLVGTGNVSQASIFGLNGGVWATSPGFQLQPSEVSKIIEGFKNSEPVIENGIHIAGEKYFTLLANERSIY' A
#
# COMPACT_ATOMS: atom_id res chain seq x y z
N MET A 1 19.88 -10.03 -1.75
CA MET A 1 18.70 -9.39 -2.36
C MET A 1 18.11 -8.42 -1.36
N SER A 2 17.82 -7.18 -1.75
CA SER A 2 17.27 -6.13 -0.87
C SER A 2 15.77 -5.92 -1.13
N TRP A 3 15.03 -5.39 -0.15
CA TRP A 3 13.64 -4.99 -0.36
C TRP A 3 13.47 -3.99 -1.52
N GLN A 4 14.45 -3.09 -1.68
CA GLN A 4 14.44 -2.12 -2.77
C GLN A 4 14.45 -2.78 -4.16
N SER A 5 15.21 -3.88 -4.34
CA SER A 5 15.21 -4.60 -5.63
C SER A 5 13.84 -5.20 -6.01
N TYR A 6 12.99 -5.56 -5.03
CA TYR A 6 11.63 -6.00 -5.32
C TYR A 6 10.75 -4.86 -5.83
N VAL A 7 10.88 -3.66 -5.25
CA VAL A 7 10.14 -2.48 -5.71
C VAL A 7 10.61 -2.04 -7.10
N ASP A 8 11.92 -1.86 -7.26
CA ASP A 8 12.48 -1.28 -8.47
C ASP A 8 12.41 -2.22 -9.68
N SER A 9 12.78 -3.50 -9.53
CA SER A 9 12.81 -4.44 -10.65
C SER A 9 11.52 -5.24 -10.82
N ASN A 10 10.96 -5.76 -9.72
CA ASN A 10 9.88 -6.75 -9.78
C ASN A 10 8.47 -6.14 -9.73
N LEU A 11 8.35 -4.85 -9.39
CA LEU A 11 7.08 -4.12 -9.42
C LEU A 11 7.14 -3.01 -10.48
N VAL A 12 7.85 -1.91 -10.20
CA VAL A 12 7.89 -0.74 -11.09
C VAL A 12 8.60 -1.07 -12.41
N GLY A 13 9.72 -1.80 -12.35
CA GLY A 13 10.51 -2.19 -13.51
C GLY A 13 9.79 -3.11 -14.50
N THR A 14 8.63 -3.67 -14.12
CA THR A 14 7.79 -4.46 -15.04
C THR A 14 7.03 -3.60 -16.06
N GLY A 15 6.85 -2.30 -15.77
CA GLY A 15 6.06 -1.38 -16.59
C GLY A 15 4.53 -1.49 -16.37
N ASN A 16 4.05 -2.41 -15.54
CA ASN A 16 2.62 -2.60 -15.27
C ASN A 16 2.14 -1.88 -14.00
N VAL A 17 3.06 -1.39 -13.18
CA VAL A 17 2.78 -0.66 -11.93
C VAL A 17 3.58 0.64 -11.95
N SER A 18 2.92 1.79 -11.79
CA SER A 18 3.56 3.10 -11.85
C SER A 18 4.36 3.45 -10.59
N GLN A 19 3.86 3.07 -9.42
CA GLN A 19 4.46 3.36 -8.12
C GLN A 19 4.21 2.20 -7.16
N ALA A 20 5.17 1.90 -6.28
CA ALA A 20 5.06 0.79 -5.35
C ALA A 20 5.86 1.01 -4.07
N SER A 21 5.41 0.37 -2.99
CA SER A 21 6.04 0.41 -1.68
C SER A 21 5.80 -0.89 -0.92
N ILE A 22 6.77 -1.29 -0.10
CA ILE A 22 6.68 -2.45 0.78
C ILE A 22 6.77 -1.96 2.23
N PHE A 23 5.77 -2.31 3.02
CA PHE A 23 5.68 -1.98 4.44
C PHE A 23 5.67 -3.24 5.30
N GLY A 24 6.31 -3.16 6.47
CA GLY A 24 6.08 -4.11 7.55
C GLY A 24 4.73 -3.88 8.22
N LEU A 25 4.20 -4.90 8.89
CA LEU A 25 2.90 -4.84 9.60
C LEU A 25 2.91 -3.92 10.83
N ASN A 26 4.07 -3.38 11.20
CA ASN A 26 4.22 -2.32 12.20
C ASN A 26 4.18 -0.90 11.60
N GLY A 27 3.93 -0.77 10.30
CA GLY A 27 3.94 0.50 9.56
C GLY A 27 5.32 0.97 9.09
N GLY A 28 6.39 0.20 9.36
CA GLY A 28 7.74 0.55 8.92
C GLY A 28 7.91 0.38 7.41
N VAL A 29 8.49 1.38 6.75
CA VAL A 29 8.83 1.31 5.31
C VAL A 29 10.04 0.39 5.13
N TRP A 30 9.92 -0.65 4.31
CA TRP A 30 11.04 -1.51 3.91
C TRP A 30 11.63 -1.12 2.55
N ALA A 31 10.79 -0.64 1.64
CA ALA A 31 11.21 -0.09 0.35
C ALA A 31 10.10 0.78 -0.24
N THR A 32 10.46 1.77 -1.06
CA THR A 32 9.49 2.59 -1.81
C THR A 32 10.10 3.08 -3.11
N SER A 33 9.26 3.27 -4.13
CA SER A 33 9.67 3.87 -5.40
C SER A 33 9.87 5.39 -5.25
N PRO A 34 10.73 6.02 -6.05
CA PRO A 34 10.97 7.47 -5.97
C PRO A 34 9.68 8.29 -6.05
N GLY A 35 9.53 9.28 -5.16
CA GLY A 35 8.38 10.18 -5.13
C GLY A 35 7.08 9.57 -4.60
N PHE A 36 7.08 8.29 -4.18
CA PHE A 36 5.91 7.64 -3.59
C PHE A 36 6.06 7.57 -2.07
N GLN A 37 5.39 8.49 -1.37
CA GLN A 37 5.41 8.58 0.10
C GLN A 37 4.01 8.54 0.65
N LEU A 38 3.74 7.54 1.48
CA LEU A 38 2.51 7.44 2.25
C LEU A 38 2.72 8.03 3.63
N GLN A 39 1.70 8.66 4.16
CA GLN A 39 1.67 9.12 5.55
C GLN A 39 1.53 7.93 6.50
N PRO A 40 2.10 7.98 7.73
CA PRO A 40 1.96 6.89 8.69
C PRO A 40 0.49 6.54 9.00
N SER A 41 -0.41 7.52 8.99
CA SER A 41 -1.85 7.31 9.19
C SER A 41 -2.50 6.52 8.05
N GLU A 42 -2.06 6.72 6.81
CA GLU A 42 -2.54 5.97 5.64
C GLU A 42 -2.16 4.50 5.77
N VAL A 43 -0.90 4.23 6.12
CA VAL A 43 -0.37 2.87 6.29
C VAL A 43 -1.09 2.14 7.43
N SER A 44 -1.26 2.81 8.58
CA SER A 44 -2.01 2.24 9.71
C SER A 44 -3.44 1.87 9.33
N LYS A 45 -4.14 2.74 8.58
CA LYS A 45 -5.50 2.46 8.12
C LYS A 45 -5.56 1.23 7.20
N ILE A 46 -4.58 1.04 6.32
CA ILE A 46 -4.49 -0.14 5.44
C ILE A 46 -4.23 -1.41 6.28
N ILE A 47 -3.30 -1.36 7.23
CA ILE A 47 -2.98 -2.49 8.12
C ILE A 47 -4.20 -2.90 8.96
N GLU A 48 -4.94 -1.92 9.48
CA GLU A 48 -6.20 -2.15 10.19
C GLU A 48 -7.29 -2.67 9.26
N GLY A 49 -7.32 -2.21 8.00
CA GLY A 49 -8.23 -2.68 6.96
C GLY A 49 -8.14 -4.17 6.68
N PHE A 50 -6.94 -4.77 6.81
CA PHE A 50 -6.76 -6.23 6.70
C PHE A 50 -7.30 -7.00 7.91
N LYS A 51 -7.51 -6.34 9.06
CA LYS A 51 -8.10 -6.95 10.27
C LYS A 51 -9.62 -6.73 10.33
N ASN A 52 -10.08 -5.54 9.94
CA ASN A 52 -11.49 -5.18 9.81
C ASN A 52 -11.68 -4.38 8.51
N SER A 53 -12.37 -4.96 7.54
CA SER A 53 -12.57 -4.37 6.22
C SER A 53 -13.69 -3.32 6.17
N GLU A 54 -14.61 -3.27 7.14
CA GLU A 54 -15.76 -2.35 7.10
C GLU A 54 -15.34 -0.89 6.91
N PRO A 55 -14.37 -0.33 7.66
CA PRO A 55 -14.02 1.08 7.54
C PRO A 55 -13.38 1.45 6.20
N VAL A 56 -12.63 0.52 5.58
CA VAL A 56 -11.99 0.76 4.27
C VAL A 56 -13.01 0.64 3.14
N ILE A 57 -13.98 -0.28 3.25
CA ILE A 57 -15.09 -0.40 2.28
C ILE A 57 -15.96 0.86 2.29
N GLU A 58 -16.37 1.32 3.48
CA GLU A 58 -17.28 2.47 3.61
C GLU A 58 -16.62 3.80 3.22
N ASN A 59 -15.38 4.03 3.63
CA ASN A 59 -14.74 5.34 3.54
C ASN A 59 -13.68 5.43 2.44
N GLY A 60 -13.29 4.30 1.84
CA GLY A 60 -12.12 4.21 0.99
C GLY A 60 -10.80 4.33 1.77
N ILE A 61 -9.70 4.30 1.01
CA ILE A 61 -8.34 4.43 1.52
C ILE A 61 -7.64 5.63 0.86
N HIS A 62 -6.67 6.22 1.56
CA HIS A 62 -5.82 7.26 0.98
C HIS A 62 -4.44 6.66 0.76
N ILE A 63 -3.89 6.85 -0.44
CA ILE A 63 -2.55 6.42 -0.81
C ILE A 63 -1.81 7.66 -1.33
N ALA A 64 -0.80 8.11 -0.59
CA ALA A 64 -0.01 9.30 -0.94
C ALA A 64 -0.87 10.57 -1.14
N GLY A 65 -1.87 10.76 -0.28
CA GLY A 65 -2.79 11.90 -0.31
C GLY A 65 -3.98 11.77 -1.25
N GLU A 66 -4.00 10.78 -2.14
CA GLU A 66 -5.09 10.56 -3.09
C GLU A 66 -6.09 9.54 -2.54
N LYS A 67 -7.40 9.81 -2.67
CA LYS A 67 -8.45 8.92 -2.17
C LYS A 67 -8.86 7.89 -3.22
N TYR A 68 -8.92 6.63 -2.82
CA TYR A 68 -9.40 5.50 -3.62
C TYR A 68 -10.62 4.87 -2.98
N PHE A 69 -11.60 4.47 -3.81
CA PHE A 69 -12.75 3.68 -3.38
C PHE A 69 -12.39 2.20 -3.39
N THR A 70 -12.76 1.50 -2.34
CA THR A 70 -12.49 0.06 -2.21
C THR A 70 -13.46 -0.75 -3.05
N LEU A 71 -12.92 -1.55 -3.95
CA LEU A 71 -13.64 -2.51 -4.80
C LEU A 71 -13.70 -3.89 -4.15
N LEU A 72 -12.67 -4.26 -3.40
CA LEU A 72 -12.57 -5.54 -2.72
C LEU A 72 -11.72 -5.41 -1.45
N ALA A 73 -12.12 -6.08 -0.37
CA ALA A 73 -11.32 -6.21 0.84
C ALA A 73 -11.51 -7.61 1.44
N ASN A 74 -10.43 -8.35 1.60
CA ASN A 74 -10.38 -9.63 2.29
C ASN A 74 -9.06 -9.76 3.08
N GLU A 75 -8.84 -10.92 3.71
CA GLU A 75 -7.68 -11.18 4.58
C GLU A 75 -6.31 -10.98 3.88
N ARG A 76 -6.26 -11.03 2.54
CA ARG A 76 -5.03 -10.93 1.74
C ARG A 76 -4.97 -9.71 0.84
N SER A 77 -6.11 -9.20 0.37
CA SER A 77 -6.14 -8.20 -0.69
C SER A 77 -7.16 -7.10 -0.41
N ILE A 78 -6.72 -5.86 -0.62
CA ILE A 78 -7.56 -4.67 -0.65
C ILE A 78 -7.27 -3.99 -1.98
N TYR A 79 -8.31 -3.80 -2.80
CA TYR A 79 -8.25 -3.11 -4.10
C TYR A 79 -9.19 -1.92 -4.06
#